data_AF-A0A927AKA3-F1
#
_entry.id   AF-A0A927AKA3-F1
#
_cell.length_a   1.000
_cell.length_b   1.000
_cell.length_c   1.000
_cell.angle_alpha   90.00
_cell.angle_beta   90.00
_cell.angle_gamma   90.00
#
_symmetry.space_group_name_H-M   'P 1'
#
loop_
_entity.id
_entity.type
_entity.pdbx_description
1 polymer ?
#
loop_
_entity_poly.entity_id
_entity_poly.type
_entity_poly.pdbx_seq_one_letter_code
_entity_poly.pdbx_strand_id
1 'polypeptide(L)' 'MAHNLNIENIEEPIAQASPEVKAIIERVLRIEKERLHQKSRKYINDDILKIVKDVVK' A
#
# COMPACT_ATOMS: atom_id res chain seq x y z
N MET A 1 26.10 5.03 -12.47
CA MET A 1 25.48 6.35 -12.23
C MET A 1 24.18 6.08 -11.48
N ALA A 2 24.19 6.24 -10.16
CA ALA A 2 22.97 6.07 -9.36
C ALA A 2 21.99 7.18 -9.77
N HIS A 3 20.82 6.80 -10.30
CA HIS A 3 19.71 7.73 -10.44
C HIS A 3 19.41 8.22 -9.02
N ASN A 4 19.61 9.51 -8.76
CA ASN A 4 19.06 10.16 -7.58
C ASN A 4 17.54 10.07 -7.74
N LEU A 5 16.96 8.97 -7.26
CA LEU A 5 15.53 8.82 -7.10
C LEU A 5 15.14 9.96 -6.17
N ASN A 6 14.48 10.99 -6.71
CA ASN A 6 13.92 12.05 -5.89
C ASN A 6 12.87 11.39 -5.00
N ILE A 7 13.24 11.08 -3.75
CA ILE A 7 12.41 10.36 -2.78
C ILE A 7 11.07 11.08 -2.63
N GLU A 8 11.09 12.42 -2.71
CA GLU A 8 9.89 13.26 -2.68
C GLU A 8 8.88 12.91 -3.77
N ASN A 9 9.35 12.60 -4.99
CA ASN A 9 8.46 12.22 -6.12
C ASN A 9 7.89 10.80 -5.97
N ILE A 10 8.58 9.92 -5.24
CA ILE A 10 8.12 8.53 -5.02
C ILE A 10 7.10 8.49 -3.89
N GLU A 11 7.28 9.34 -2.88
CA GLU A 11 6.40 9.41 -1.71
C GLU A 11 5.21 10.34 -1.93
N GLU A 12 5.19 11.16 -2.99
CA GLU A 12 4.08 12.08 -3.33
C GLU A 12 2.68 11.41 -3.31
N PRO A 13 2.48 10.20 -3.87
CA PRO A 13 1.20 9.49 -3.78
C PRO A 13 0.79 9.11 -2.35
N ILE A 14 1.76 8.99 -1.44
CA ILE A 14 1.51 8.74 -0.02
C ILE A 14 1.31 10.07 0.71
N ALA A 15 2.16 11.06 0.46
CA ALA A 15 2.16 12.35 1.14
C ALA A 15 0.91 13.19 0.82
N GLN A 16 0.50 13.21 -0.45
CA GLN A 16 -0.64 13.99 -0.96
C GLN A 16 -1.95 13.20 -1.01
N ALA A 17 -1.92 11.90 -0.72
CA ALA A 17 -3.14 11.10 -0.67
C ALA A 17 -4.14 11.61 0.36
N SER A 18 -5.42 11.47 0.03
CA SER A 18 -6.52 11.69 0.97
C SER A 18 -6.37 10.76 2.18
N PRO A 19 -6.96 11.10 3.34
CA PRO A 19 -6.89 10.26 4.54
C PRO A 19 -7.34 8.81 4.28
N GLU A 20 -8.35 8.62 3.44
CA GLU A 20 -8.85 7.31 3.03
C GLU A 20 -7.80 6.54 2.21
N VAL A 21 -7.21 7.19 1.21
CA VAL A 21 -6.19 6.55 0.37
C VAL A 21 -4.93 6.21 1.18
N LYS A 22 -4.50 7.10 2.09
CA LYS A 22 -3.42 6.82 3.05
C LYS A 22 -3.72 5.59 3.89
N ALA A 23 -4.92 5.50 4.46
CA ALA A 23 -5.33 4.36 5.27
C ALA A 23 -5.37 3.05 4.48
N ILE A 24 -5.76 3.08 3.20
CA ILE A 24 -5.70 1.92 2.31
C ILE A 24 -4.23 1.49 2.11
N ILE A 25 -3.35 2.43 1.72
CA ILE A 25 -1.93 2.16 1.46
C ILE A 25 -1.26 1.54 2.70
N GLU A 26 -1.42 2.15 3.87
CA GLU A 26 -0.82 1.66 5.12
C GLU A 26 -1.28 0.23 5.47
N ARG A 27 -2.58 -0.06 5.30
CA ARG A 27 -3.14 -1.38 5.60
C ARG A 27 -2.63 -2.44 4.62
N VAL A 28 -2.49 -2.10 3.33
CA VAL A 28 -1.93 -3.01 2.32
C VAL A 28 -0.46 -3.29 2.59
N LEU A 29 0.36 -2.26 2.85
CA LEU A 29 1.77 -2.42 3.18
C LEU A 29 1.99 -3.29 4.41
N ARG A 30 1.12 -3.19 5.42
CA ARG A 30 1.17 -4.06 6.60
C ARG A 30 0.94 -5.53 6.23
N ILE A 31 -0.09 -5.83 5.43
CA ILE A 31 -0.38 -7.21 5.00
C ILE A 31 0.76 -7.76 4.15
N GLU A 32 1.29 -6.97 3.23
CA GLU A 32 2.42 -7.39 2.39
C GLU A 32 3.67 -7.68 3.24
N LYS A 33 3.96 -6.84 4.24
CA LYS A 33 5.07 -7.06 5.17
C LYS A 33 4.87 -8.34 5.99
N GLU A 34 3.68 -8.56 6.52
CA GLU A 34 3.34 -9.78 7.28
C GLU A 34 3.50 -11.04 6.43
N ARG A 35 3.17 -10.96 5.14
CA ARG A 35 3.21 -12.09 4.20
C ARG A 35 4.46 -12.12 3.32
N LEU A 36 5.47 -11.29 3.60
CA LEU A 36 6.69 -11.21 2.80
C LEU A 36 7.41 -12.57 2.70
N HIS A 37 7.28 -13.40 3.74
CA HIS A 37 7.83 -14.75 3.82
C HIS A 37 7.05 -15.79 2.99
N GLN A 38 5.84 -15.47 2.52
CA GLN A 38 4.98 -16.38 1.78
C GLN A 38 5.35 -16.33 0.29
N LYS A 39 5.65 -17.49 -0.31
CA LYS A 39 5.95 -17.61 -1.74
C LYS A 39 4.76 -17.29 -2.65
N SER A 40 3.53 -17.37 -2.15
CA SER A 40 2.32 -17.13 -2.95
C SER A 40 1.55 -15.94 -2.42
N ARG A 41 1.16 -15.04 -3.32
CA ARG A 41 0.30 -13.88 -3.02
C ARG A 41 -1.20 -14.25 -3.02
N LYS A 42 -1.54 -15.49 -2.67
CA LYS A 42 -2.95 -15.95 -2.68
C LYS A 42 -3.78 -15.05 -1.74
N TYR A 43 -4.98 -14.70 -2.18
CA TYR A 43 -5.96 -13.88 -1.43
C TYR A 43 -5.61 -12.40 -1.24
N ILE A 44 -4.46 -11.90 -1.74
CA ILE A 44 -4.11 -10.48 -1.58
C ILE A 44 -5.16 -9.54 -2.18
N ASN A 45 -5.76 -9.92 -3.30
CA ASN A 45 -6.80 -9.13 -3.95
C ASN A 45 -8.08 -9.05 -3.11
N ASP A 46 -8.46 -10.16 -2.46
CA ASP A 46 -9.64 -10.21 -1.58
C ASP A 46 -9.40 -9.35 -0.34
N ASP A 47 -8.19 -9.39 0.21
CA ASP A 47 -7.79 -8.57 1.36
C ASP A 47 -7.75 -7.07 1.01
N ILE A 48 -7.20 -6.71 -0.16
CA ILE A 48 -7.22 -5.33 -0.66
C ILE A 48 -8.66 -4.85 -0.84
N LEU A 49 -9.51 -5.66 -1.47
CA LEU A 49 -10.92 -5.31 -1.69
C LEU A 49 -11.66 -5.10 -0.36
N LYS A 50 -11.38 -5.93 0.64
CA LYS A 50 -11.92 -5.75 2.00
C LYS A 50 -11.43 -4.46 2.63
N ILE A 51 -10.13 -4.17 2.55
CA ILE A 51 -9.55 -2.91 3.06
C ILE A 51 -10.24 -1.69 2.44
N VAL A 52 -10.43 -1.69 1.12
CA VAL A 52 -11.08 -0.57 0.42
C VAL A 52 -12.51 -0.39 0.91
N LYS A 53 -13.29 -1.47 1.00
CA LYS A 53 -14.68 -1.43 1.51
C LYS A 53 -14.79 -0.99 2.97
N ASP A 54 -13.79 -1.31 3.79
CA ASP A 54 -13.78 -0.92 5.21
C ASP A 54 -13.41 0.56 5.40
N VAL A 55 -12.62 1.13 4.49
CA VAL A 55 -12.15 2.52 4.55
C VAL A 55 -13.11 3.48 3.87
N VAL A 56 -13.61 3.11 2.68
CA VAL A 56 -14.56 3.89 1.89
C VAL A 56 -15.97 3.43 2.29
N LYS A 57 -16.63 4.20 3.17
CA LYS A 57 -18.02 3.95 3.58
C LYS A 57 -19.00 4.71 2.71
#